data_AF-V4A2M3-F1
#
_entry.id   AF-V4A2M3-F1
#
_cell.length_a   1.000
_cell.length_b   1.000
_cell.length_c   1.000
_cell.angle_alpha   90.00
_cell.angle_beta   90.00
_cell.angle_gamma   90.00
#
_symmetry.space_group_name_H-M   'P 1'
#
loop_
_entity.id
_entity.type
_entity.pdbx_description
1 polymer ?
#
loop_
_entity_poly.entity_id
_entity_poly.type
_entity_poly.pdbx_seq_one_letter_code
_entity_poly.pdbx_strand_id
1 'polypeptide(L)'
;GGCIQNNGDCEACEKGSTGCNNGTCNRNDGSCIYGCISGKSGPTCTNDCSKNCIICSQNDNKKCTQCHDGYYGQSCKQPCNKTCQSQDN
;
A
#
# COMPACT_ATOMS: atom_id res chain seq x y z
N GLY A 1 28.34 -6.86 -5.77
CA GLY A 1 26.99 -7.40 -5.56
C GLY A 1 26.22 -7.16 -6.82
N GLY A 2 25.92 -8.21 -7.59
CA GLY A 2 25.26 -8.13 -8.88
C GLY A 2 24.43 -9.40 -9.07
N CYS A 3 23.20 -9.21 -9.52
CA CYS A 3 22.21 -10.25 -9.74
C CYS A 3 22.67 -11.28 -10.78
N ILE A 4 22.44 -12.57 -10.50
CA ILE A 4 22.61 -13.64 -11.48
C ILE A 4 21.22 -14.04 -11.96
N GLN A 5 20.93 -13.68 -13.21
CA GLN A 5 19.71 -14.01 -13.92
C GLN A 5 19.52 -15.53 -13.92
N ASN A 6 18.33 -16.01 -13.53
CA ASN A 6 17.71 -17.22 -14.12
C ASN A 6 16.27 -17.53 -13.64
N ASN A 7 15.67 -16.77 -12.70
CA ASN A 7 14.32 -17.13 -12.21
C ASN A 7 13.36 -15.98 -11.89
N GLY A 8 13.70 -14.72 -12.21
CA GLY A 8 12.83 -13.57 -11.88
C GLY A 8 12.86 -13.14 -10.40
N ASP A 9 13.59 -13.86 -9.55
CA ASP A 9 13.87 -13.45 -8.18
C ASP A 9 15.06 -12.48 -8.13
N CYS A 10 14.83 -11.31 -7.51
CA CYS A 10 15.85 -10.30 -7.26
C CYS A 10 16.03 -10.14 -5.75
N GLU A 11 17.26 -10.24 -5.24
CA GLU A 11 17.62 -10.04 -3.82
C GLU A 11 17.20 -8.66 -3.25
N ALA A 12 17.01 -7.64 -4.10
CA ALA A 12 16.44 -6.35 -3.70
C ALA A 12 14.93 -6.43 -3.39
N CYS A 13 14.23 -7.32 -4.09
CA CYS A 13 12.84 -7.67 -3.85
C CYS A 13 12.74 -8.65 -2.63
N GLU A 14 13.77 -9.47 -2.35
CA GLU A 14 13.72 -10.50 -1.29
C GLU A 14 13.62 -9.96 0.15
N LYS A 15 14.00 -8.70 0.41
CA LYS A 15 13.83 -8.09 1.75
C LYS A 15 12.48 -7.39 1.97
N GLY A 16 11.56 -7.38 1.00
CA GLY A 16 10.28 -6.68 1.21
C GLY A 16 9.24 -6.66 0.07
N SER A 17 9.40 -7.43 -1.00
CA SER A 17 8.50 -7.37 -2.18
C SER A 17 7.14 -8.04 -2.03
N THR A 18 6.72 -8.39 -0.81
CA THR A 18 5.31 -8.67 -0.54
C THR A 18 4.43 -7.44 -0.74
N GLY A 19 5.02 -6.22 -0.76
CA GLY A 19 4.27 -4.97 -0.87
C GLY A 19 3.98 -4.48 -2.30
N CYS A 20 4.70 -4.97 -3.31
CA CYS A 20 4.52 -4.51 -4.70
C CYS A 20 3.36 -5.25 -5.37
N ASN A 21 2.56 -4.54 -6.19
CA ASN A 21 1.60 -5.20 -7.07
C ASN A 21 2.32 -6.15 -8.03
N ASN A 22 1.78 -7.36 -8.16
CA ASN A 22 2.33 -8.42 -9.00
C ASN A 22 3.80 -8.78 -8.68
N GLY A 23 4.27 -8.47 -7.45
CA GLY A 23 5.66 -8.69 -7.02
C GLY A 23 6.70 -7.95 -7.87
N THR A 24 6.30 -6.97 -8.68
CA THR A 24 7.18 -6.39 -9.70
C THR A 24 7.87 -5.14 -9.17
N CYS A 25 9.20 -5.20 -9.01
CA CYS A 25 10.05 -4.08 -8.58
C CYS A 25 11.08 -3.68 -9.67
N ASN A 26 11.50 -2.42 -9.67
CA ASN A 26 12.60 -1.90 -10.47
C ASN A 26 13.91 -2.45 -9.91
N ARG A 27 14.67 -3.12 -10.77
CA ARG A 27 15.92 -3.80 -10.40
C ARG A 27 17.03 -2.87 -9.89
N ASN A 28 16.97 -1.57 -10.21
CA ASN A 28 18.03 -0.63 -9.89
C ASN A 28 17.86 0.02 -8.50
N ASP A 29 16.60 0.28 -8.09
CA ASP A 29 16.28 1.04 -6.88
C ASP A 29 15.24 0.36 -5.97
N GLY A 30 14.67 -0.78 -6.39
CA GLY A 30 13.65 -1.52 -5.64
C GLY A 30 12.25 -0.92 -5.69
N SER A 31 12.03 0.15 -6.46
CA SER A 31 10.71 0.80 -6.54
C SER A 31 9.67 -0.07 -7.26
N CYS A 32 8.46 -0.15 -6.73
CA CYS A 32 7.41 -0.97 -7.31
C CYS A 32 6.85 -0.31 -8.58
N ILE A 33 6.95 -1.03 -9.71
CA ILE A 33 6.60 -0.50 -11.04
C ILE A 33 5.09 -0.27 -11.18
N TYR A 34 4.29 -1.15 -10.57
CA TYR A 34 2.82 -1.10 -10.60
C TYR A 34 2.21 -0.57 -9.30
N GLY A 35 3.02 0.13 -8.49
CA GLY A 35 2.59 0.60 -7.18
C GLY A 35 2.43 -0.53 -6.15
N CYS A 36 1.76 -0.19 -5.06
CA CYS A 36 1.65 -1.05 -3.88
C CYS A 36 0.34 -1.83 -3.82
N ILE A 37 0.38 -3.00 -3.18
CA ILE A 37 -0.83 -3.70 -2.74
C ILE A 37 -1.58 -2.84 -1.70
N SER A 38 -2.87 -3.14 -1.50
CA SER A 38 -3.67 -2.52 -0.45
C SER A 38 -2.97 -2.61 0.91
N GLY A 39 -3.01 -1.52 1.68
CA GLY A 39 -2.36 -1.40 2.98
C GLY A 39 -0.89 -0.99 2.93
N LYS A 40 -0.27 -0.89 1.75
CA LYS A 40 1.14 -0.51 1.57
C LYS A 40 1.31 0.81 0.82
N SER A 41 2.45 1.47 1.06
CA SER A 41 2.81 2.77 0.49
C SER A 41 4.31 3.00 0.44
N GLY A 42 4.72 4.08 -0.21
CA GLY A 42 6.10 4.41 -0.50
C GLY A 42 6.56 3.87 -1.86
N PRO A 43 7.73 4.31 -2.35
CA PRO A 43 8.27 3.86 -3.63
C PRO A 43 8.53 2.35 -3.65
N THR A 44 8.93 1.77 -2.51
CA THR A 44 9.25 0.34 -2.34
C THR A 44 8.14 -0.44 -1.62
N CYS A 45 7.00 0.19 -1.33
CA CYS A 45 5.86 -0.44 -0.66
C CYS A 45 6.18 -1.09 0.71
N THR A 46 7.19 -0.57 1.40
CA THR A 46 7.60 -1.03 2.74
C THR A 46 6.80 -0.36 3.87
N ASN A 47 6.14 0.77 3.59
CA ASN A 47 5.42 1.52 4.60
C ASN A 47 3.97 1.07 4.66
N ASP A 48 3.45 0.85 5.87
CA ASP A 48 2.04 0.58 6.08
C ASP A 48 1.20 1.87 5.98
N CYS A 49 -0.01 1.71 5.45
CA CYS A 49 -1.04 2.73 5.53
C CYS A 49 -1.39 3.05 7.01
N SER A 50 -1.91 4.25 7.24
CA SER A 50 -2.40 4.64 8.56
C SER A 50 -3.49 3.68 9.09
N LYS A 51 -3.62 3.59 10.41
CA LYS A 51 -4.63 2.75 11.05
C LYS A 51 -6.03 3.04 10.50
N ASN A 52 -6.81 1.98 10.25
CA ASN A 52 -8.15 2.03 9.65
C ASN A 52 -8.20 2.47 8.17
N CYS A 53 -7.05 2.54 7.49
CA CYS A 53 -6.97 2.78 6.06
C CYS A 53 -6.67 1.49 5.29
N ILE A 54 -7.56 1.13 4.36
CA ILE A 54 -7.41 -0.03 3.47
C ILE A 54 -6.47 0.31 2.30
N ILE A 55 -6.67 1.47 1.68
CA ILE A 55 -5.86 1.93 0.54
C ILE A 55 -5.42 3.35 0.83
N CYS A 56 -4.11 3.59 0.85
CA CYS A 56 -3.52 4.91 0.99
C CYS A 56 -2.78 5.33 -0.27
N SER A 57 -2.52 6.63 -0.37
CA SER A 57 -1.69 7.22 -1.43
C SER A 57 -0.29 6.63 -1.37
N GLN A 58 0.24 6.26 -2.54
CA GLN A 58 1.60 5.74 -2.65
C GLN A 58 2.64 6.72 -2.09
N ASN A 59 2.42 8.02 -2.22
CA ASN A 59 3.35 9.06 -1.77
C ASN A 59 3.06 9.58 -0.35
N ASP A 60 1.92 9.21 0.23
CA ASP A 60 1.50 9.68 1.56
C ASP A 60 0.62 8.64 2.26
N ASN A 61 1.21 7.92 3.20
CA ASN A 61 0.55 6.86 3.96
C ASN A 61 -0.54 7.37 4.93
N LYS A 62 -0.68 8.69 5.09
CA LYS A 62 -1.75 9.33 5.87
C LYS A 62 -2.95 9.70 5.02
N LYS A 63 -2.79 9.81 3.70
CA LYS A 63 -3.89 10.10 2.80
C LYS A 63 -4.53 8.80 2.33
N CYS A 64 -5.68 8.50 2.90
CA CYS A 64 -6.46 7.32 2.59
C CYS A 64 -7.46 7.58 1.46
N THR A 65 -7.51 6.68 0.50
CA THR A 65 -8.53 6.65 -0.55
C THR A 65 -9.68 5.71 -0.20
N GLN A 66 -9.44 4.72 0.68
CA GLN A 66 -10.48 3.79 1.14
C GLN A 66 -10.30 3.45 2.62
N CYS A 67 -11.30 3.78 3.44
CA CYS A 67 -11.33 3.47 4.88
C CYS A 67 -11.94 2.09 5.15
N HIS A 68 -11.60 1.52 6.30
CA HIS A 68 -12.37 0.41 6.87
C HIS A 68 -13.78 0.88 7.25
N ASP A 69 -14.72 -0.06 7.21
CA ASP A 69 -16.11 0.18 7.62
C ASP A 69 -16.16 0.78 9.02
N GLY A 70 -17.01 1.79 9.18
CA GLY A 70 -17.11 2.52 10.45
C GLY A 70 -16.06 3.61 10.63
N TYR A 71 -15.23 3.94 9.61
CA TYR A 71 -14.31 5.07 9.65
C TYR A 71 -14.42 5.95 8.39
N TYR A 72 -14.15 7.25 8.54
CA TYR A 72 -14.18 8.21 7.44
C TYR A 72 -13.13 9.33 7.60
N GLY A 73 -13.10 10.20 6.60
CA GLY A 73 -12.16 11.33 6.49
C GLY A 73 -10.87 10.96 5.77
N GLN A 74 -10.07 11.98 5.42
CA GLN A 74 -8.86 11.83 4.59
C GLN A 74 -7.81 10.87 5.17
N SER A 75 -7.86 10.58 6.47
CA SER A 75 -6.94 9.64 7.14
C SER A 75 -7.64 8.51 7.89
N CYS A 76 -8.95 8.32 7.69
CA CYS A 76 -9.77 7.30 8.37
C CYS A 76 -9.67 7.33 9.90
N LYS A 77 -9.41 8.51 10.46
CA LYS A 77 -9.30 8.71 11.91
C LYS A 77 -10.65 9.01 12.57
N GLN A 78 -11.65 9.38 11.79
CA GLN A 78 -12.95 9.76 12.32
C GLN A 78 -13.85 8.51 12.35
N PRO A 79 -14.27 8.03 13.53
CA PRO A 79 -15.22 6.93 13.60
C PRO A 79 -16.58 7.40 13.12
N CYS A 80 -17.19 6.62 12.26
CA CYS A 80 -18.55 6.83 11.81
C CYS A 80 -19.54 6.56 12.96
N ASN A 81 -20.39 7.53 13.24
CA ASN A 81 -21.56 7.35 14.11
C ASN A 81 -22.55 6.39 13.41
N LYS A 82 -23.46 5.75 14.16
CA LYS A 82 -24.64 5.03 13.63
C LYS A 82 -25.35 5.75 12.46
N THR A 83 -25.24 7.07 12.33
CA THR A 83 -25.79 7.88 11.24
C THR A 83 -25.08 7.83 9.89
N CYS A 84 -23.84 7.33 9.78
CA CYS A 84 -23.20 7.14 8.45
C CYS A 84 -23.21 5.70 7.95
N GLN A 85 -23.89 4.79 8.65
CA GLN A 85 -24.30 3.47 8.10
C GLN A 85 -25.52 3.56 7.18
N SER A 86 -26.13 4.74 7.03
CA SER A 86 -27.34 4.94 6.22
C SER A 86 -27.07 5.81 5.00
N GLN A 87 -26.29 5.33 4.03
CA GLN A 87 -26.35 5.79 2.64
C GLN A 87 -26.14 4.61 1.68
N ASP A 88 -26.87 3.52 1.91
CA ASP A 88 -27.27 2.60 0.84
C ASP A 88 -28.66 3.08 0.40
N ASN A 89 -28.73 3.68 -0.79
CA ASN A 89 -29.98 3.97 -1.49
C ASN A 89 -30.00 3.17 -2.79
#